data_AF-A0A956U8B3-F1
#
_entry.id   AF-A0A956U8B3-F1
#
_cell.length_a   1.000
_cell.length_b   1.000
_cell.length_c   1.000
_cell.angle_alpha   90.00
_cell.angle_beta   90.00
_cell.angle_gamma   90.00
#
_symmetry.space_group_name_H-M   'P 1'
#
loop_
_entity.id
_entity.type
_entity.pdbx_description
1 polymer ?
#
loop_
_entity_poly.entity_id
_entity_poly.type
_entity_poly.pdbx_seq_one_letter_code
_entity_poly.pdbx_strand_id
1 'polypeptide(L)'
;MVEKYYRKLSTVSAILLLLVFCWACEKSPQTKRTSKMEPEKESRAEDKLFNGGVIGYSRTSYKDACRNWVAASGSNFSYEQILKGAEKANEFNDFESGKALTLELVSRKPQSSKAHFLLGKAMYNCIGGKETEALVEFKKCLSLTSEGDYQAEACEYLARIYYERSELDEALQWLEKSVNYDPEHVSVYRFRAVIYSDKKLYDKAEADFNKCIELNPRGMMSYYNRAKFYESIGKNKEALADYDKVIANGRSSGKVSKEEDRQAVVFKYKAKLLSKMGRLEEAIDSISAAIAISKLLPEDYTIRGELYLELKEYEKALADFNQALELSPTMAPEAYLGRASAYEHLGKKELADRDRKQAASIKAAPAEKPIYEIKRD
;
A
#
# COMPACT_ATOMS: atom_id res chain seq x y z
N MET A 1 -25.98 34.79 13.24
CA MET A 1 -26.94 35.90 13.03
C MET A 1 -26.12 37.15 12.79
N VAL A 2 -26.20 37.64 11.56
CA VAL A 2 -25.51 38.80 11.02
C VAL A 2 -26.12 40.10 11.60
N GLU A 3 -25.33 41.17 11.61
CA GLU A 3 -25.71 42.60 11.67
C GLU A 3 -26.20 43.23 12.99
N LYS A 4 -25.40 44.19 13.48
CA LYS A 4 -25.84 45.56 13.85
C LYS A 4 -24.59 46.44 14.09
N TYR A 5 -24.21 47.29 13.13
CA TYR A 5 -24.62 48.70 12.97
C TYR A 5 -24.00 49.69 13.99
N TYR A 6 -23.07 50.50 13.46
CA TYR A 6 -22.88 51.96 13.63
C TYR A 6 -22.36 52.56 14.95
N ARG A 7 -21.21 53.28 14.85
CA ARG A 7 -21.07 54.75 14.97
C ARG A 7 -19.59 55.15 14.73
N LYS A 8 -19.20 55.85 13.66
CA LYS A 8 -19.35 57.28 13.27
C LYS A 8 -18.17 58.18 13.75
N LEU A 9 -17.50 58.78 12.74
CA LEU A 9 -16.73 60.05 12.71
C LEU A 9 -15.36 60.06 13.42
N SER A 10 -14.27 60.64 12.89
CA SER A 10 -14.17 61.92 12.16
C SER A 10 -12.90 62.02 11.28
N THR A 11 -13.09 62.47 10.03
CA THR A 11 -12.30 63.48 9.27
C THR A 11 -10.83 63.76 9.62
N VAL A 12 -9.92 63.67 8.63
CA VAL A 12 -9.21 64.82 8.01
C VAL A 12 -8.77 64.45 6.58
N SER A 13 -9.18 65.28 5.63
CA SER A 13 -8.84 65.31 4.19
C SER A 13 -7.38 65.74 3.96
N ALA A 14 -6.61 65.05 3.09
CA ALA A 14 -6.33 65.43 1.69
C ALA A 14 -5.05 66.28 1.48
N ILE A 15 -4.55 66.20 0.23
CA ILE A 15 -3.55 67.04 -0.48
C ILE A 15 -2.15 66.38 -0.52
N LEU A 16 -1.81 65.65 -1.61
CA LEU A 16 -1.18 66.12 -2.90
C LEU A 16 0.27 66.60 -2.64
N LEU A 17 1.33 66.35 -3.43
CA LEU A 17 1.58 66.12 -4.86
C LEU A 17 3.13 65.89 -4.96
N LEU A 18 3.69 65.07 -5.84
CA LEU A 18 4.30 65.42 -7.14
C LEU A 18 4.99 64.13 -7.66
N LEU A 19 4.58 63.44 -8.73
CA LEU A 19 4.64 63.74 -10.18
C LEU A 19 6.02 64.09 -10.73
N VAL A 20 6.44 63.36 -11.78
CA VAL A 20 6.90 63.83 -13.12
C VAL A 20 7.15 62.57 -13.99
N PHE A 21 6.21 62.21 -14.89
CA PHE A 21 6.14 62.45 -16.37
C PHE A 21 6.82 61.32 -17.20
N CYS A 22 6.31 60.81 -18.33
CA CYS A 22 5.49 61.31 -19.46
C CYS A 22 4.73 60.11 -20.11
N TRP A 23 3.45 60.20 -20.51
CA TRP A 23 2.91 60.73 -21.79
C TRP A 23 3.11 59.76 -22.98
N ALA A 24 2.14 59.32 -23.81
CA ALA A 24 0.75 59.72 -24.04
C ALA A 24 0.00 58.70 -24.96
N CYS A 25 -1.35 58.75 -24.88
CA CYS A 25 -2.37 58.65 -25.96
C CYS A 25 -2.60 57.31 -26.73
N GLU A 26 -3.81 56.89 -27.11
CA GLU A 26 -5.15 57.51 -27.06
C GLU A 26 -6.25 56.46 -27.38
N LYS A 27 -7.46 56.72 -26.83
CA LYS A 27 -8.83 56.46 -27.36
C LYS A 27 -9.43 55.04 -27.42
N SER A 28 -10.51 54.87 -26.65
CA SER A 28 -11.66 54.00 -26.98
C SER A 28 -12.63 54.78 -27.92
N PRO A 29 -13.58 54.16 -28.67
CA PRO A 29 -14.74 53.46 -28.09
C PRO A 29 -15.28 52.22 -28.86
N GLN A 30 -16.23 51.56 -28.20
CA GLN A 30 -16.97 50.34 -28.53
C GLN A 30 -17.28 50.00 -29.99
N THR A 31 -17.21 48.71 -30.34
CA THR A 31 -18.25 47.99 -31.10
C THR A 31 -18.28 46.50 -30.72
N LYS A 32 -19.48 45.97 -30.46
CA LYS A 32 -19.76 44.54 -30.37
C LYS A 32 -19.45 43.87 -31.72
N ARG A 33 -18.59 42.85 -31.74
CA ARG A 33 -18.70 41.72 -32.67
C ARG A 33 -17.87 40.54 -32.17
N THR A 34 -18.58 39.43 -32.03
CA THR A 34 -18.11 38.05 -31.80
C THR A 34 -16.88 37.68 -32.63
N SER A 35 -15.82 37.17 -31.99
CA SER A 35 -14.97 36.11 -32.56
C SER A 35 -13.82 35.72 -31.62
N LYS A 36 -13.70 34.40 -31.38
CA LYS A 36 -12.48 33.62 -31.12
C LYS A 36 -11.54 34.12 -30.01
N MET A 37 -11.64 33.50 -28.83
CA MET A 37 -10.46 33.33 -27.98
C MET A 37 -9.47 32.42 -28.72
N GLU A 38 -8.25 32.90 -28.88
CA GLU A 38 -7.12 32.22 -29.51
C GLU A 38 -6.67 30.99 -28.69
N PRO A 39 -6.17 29.92 -29.36
CA PRO A 39 -5.73 28.67 -28.73
C PRO A 39 -4.33 28.73 -28.07
N GLU A 40 -3.67 29.90 -28.05
CA GLU A 40 -2.24 29.98 -27.70
C GLU A 40 -1.93 29.90 -26.19
N LYS A 41 -2.91 30.14 -25.30
CA LYS A 41 -2.70 30.04 -23.84
C LYS A 41 -2.95 28.66 -23.24
N GLU A 42 -3.78 27.83 -23.87
CA GLU A 42 -3.97 26.42 -23.48
C GLU A 42 -2.79 25.55 -23.94
N SER A 43 -2.28 25.78 -25.16
CA SER A 43 -1.12 25.02 -25.68
C SER A 43 0.12 25.14 -24.77
N ARG A 44 0.33 26.29 -24.12
CA ARG A 44 1.49 26.53 -23.25
C ARG A 44 1.37 25.87 -21.86
N ALA A 45 0.17 25.47 -21.45
CA ALA A 45 -0.09 24.67 -20.25
C ALA A 45 -0.01 23.17 -20.55
N GLU A 46 -0.51 22.75 -21.72
CA GLU A 46 -0.39 21.37 -22.24
C GLU A 46 1.07 20.99 -22.55
N ASP A 47 1.86 21.92 -23.10
CA ASP A 47 3.30 21.71 -23.36
C ASP A 47 4.11 21.54 -22.06
N LYS A 48 3.73 22.21 -20.96
CA LYS A 48 4.44 22.11 -19.67
C LYS A 48 4.09 20.84 -18.88
N LEU A 49 3.00 20.16 -19.21
CA LEU A 49 2.59 18.91 -18.58
C LEU A 49 3.37 17.70 -19.10
N PHE A 50 3.92 17.76 -20.32
CA PHE A 50 4.58 16.58 -20.94
C PHE A 50 5.88 16.83 -21.72
N ASN A 51 6.27 18.07 -22.08
CA ASN A 51 7.62 18.34 -22.64
C ASN A 51 8.72 18.46 -21.56
N GLY A 52 8.33 18.65 -20.29
CA GLY A 52 9.20 18.35 -19.16
C GLY A 52 8.96 16.89 -18.78
N GLY A 53 9.83 15.98 -19.23
CA GLY A 53 9.69 14.55 -19.03
C GLY A 53 9.23 14.18 -17.63
N VAL A 54 8.46 13.10 -17.52
CA VAL A 54 7.94 12.47 -16.30
C VAL A 54 9.05 12.29 -15.23
N ILE A 55 9.42 13.38 -14.58
CA ILE A 55 10.41 13.49 -13.53
C ILE A 55 9.63 14.10 -12.37
N GLY A 56 9.23 13.23 -11.43
CA GLY A 56 8.83 13.65 -10.09
C GLY A 56 7.36 14.06 -9.89
N TYR A 57 6.38 13.32 -10.41
CA TYR A 57 5.00 13.49 -9.93
C TYR A 57 4.83 12.92 -8.52
N SER A 58 4.23 13.69 -7.62
CA SER A 58 3.60 13.17 -6.40
C SER A 58 2.37 12.33 -6.78
N ARG A 59 2.01 11.31 -5.98
CA ARG A 59 0.90 10.38 -6.27
C ARG A 59 -0.43 11.10 -6.56
N THR A 60 -0.66 12.25 -5.93
CA THR A 60 -1.85 13.09 -6.11
C THR A 60 -1.87 13.76 -7.49
N SER A 61 -0.75 14.39 -7.88
CA SER A 61 -0.63 15.08 -9.17
C SER A 61 -0.71 14.11 -10.36
N TYR A 62 -0.27 12.87 -10.18
CA TYR A 62 -0.42 11.81 -11.18
C TYR A 62 -1.90 11.40 -11.38
N LYS A 63 -2.66 11.21 -10.30
CA LYS A 63 -4.09 10.85 -10.39
C LYS A 63 -4.94 11.95 -11.03
N ASP A 64 -4.58 13.21 -10.81
CA ASP A 64 -5.21 14.35 -11.48
C ASP A 64 -4.87 14.36 -12.98
N ALA A 65 -3.62 14.07 -13.34
CA ALA A 65 -3.19 13.96 -14.74
C ALA A 65 -3.93 12.83 -15.50
N CYS A 66 -4.10 11.66 -14.89
CA CYS A 66 -4.87 10.56 -15.49
C CYS A 66 -6.35 10.89 -15.66
N ARG A 67 -6.98 11.57 -14.68
CA ARG A 67 -8.37 12.01 -14.80
C ARG A 67 -8.56 13.04 -15.91
N ASN A 68 -7.65 14.00 -16.03
CA ASN A 68 -7.65 14.97 -17.11
C ASN A 68 -7.42 14.31 -18.48
N TRP A 69 -6.61 13.24 -18.54
CA TRP A 69 -6.41 12.45 -19.75
C TRP A 69 -7.68 11.71 -20.20
N VAL A 70 -8.37 11.04 -19.27
CA VAL A 70 -9.66 10.36 -19.55
C VAL A 70 -10.70 11.38 -20.05
N ALA A 71 -10.68 12.60 -19.50
CA ALA A 71 -11.57 13.68 -19.92
C ALA A 71 -11.22 14.27 -21.31
N ALA A 72 -9.95 14.28 -21.70
CA ALA A 72 -9.46 14.85 -22.96
C ALA A 72 -9.67 13.97 -24.21
N SER A 73 -10.42 12.86 -24.10
CA SER A 73 -10.82 12.00 -25.23
C SER A 73 -9.66 11.45 -26.08
N GLY A 74 -8.55 11.00 -25.49
CA GLY A 74 -7.56 10.05 -26.06
C GLY A 74 -6.79 10.42 -27.34
N SER A 75 -7.37 11.16 -28.30
CA SER A 75 -6.91 11.35 -29.67
C SER A 75 -5.66 12.21 -29.82
N ASN A 76 -5.29 12.98 -28.78
CA ASN A 76 -4.13 13.88 -28.81
C ASN A 76 -2.80 13.24 -28.34
N PHE A 77 -2.82 12.02 -27.79
CA PHE A 77 -1.62 11.38 -27.23
C PHE A 77 -1.10 10.26 -28.13
N SER A 78 0.22 10.11 -28.24
CA SER A 78 0.85 8.98 -28.93
C SER A 78 0.70 7.67 -28.15
N TYR A 79 0.83 6.53 -28.84
CA TYR A 79 0.76 5.21 -28.22
C TYR A 79 1.74 5.05 -27.05
N GLU A 80 2.99 5.49 -27.20
CA GLU A 80 4.03 5.41 -26.17
C GLU A 80 3.72 6.24 -24.93
N GLN A 81 3.10 7.42 -25.12
CA GLN A 81 2.67 8.25 -23.99
C GLN A 81 1.57 7.57 -23.17
N ILE A 82 0.61 6.93 -23.84
CA ILE A 82 -0.47 6.18 -23.20
C ILE A 82 0.10 4.96 -22.47
N LEU A 83 1.05 4.26 -23.09
CA LEU A 83 1.70 3.08 -22.52
C LEU A 83 2.43 3.42 -21.22
N LYS A 84 3.25 4.48 -21.24
CA LYS A 84 3.94 4.97 -20.05
C LYS A 84 2.98 5.43 -18.97
N GLY A 85 1.86 6.05 -19.37
CA GLY A 85 0.76 6.39 -18.47
C GLY A 85 0.20 5.15 -17.78
N ALA A 86 -0.15 4.11 -18.54
CA ALA A 86 -0.70 2.86 -18.01
C ALA A 86 0.27 2.13 -17.06
N GLU A 87 1.56 2.07 -17.39
CA GLU A 87 2.59 1.50 -16.53
C GLU A 87 2.69 2.24 -15.19
N LYS A 88 2.67 3.58 -15.25
CA LYS A 88 2.71 4.41 -14.04
C LYS A 88 1.45 4.27 -13.19
N ALA A 89 0.30 4.01 -13.82
CA ALA A 89 -0.96 3.78 -13.12
C ALA A 89 -0.87 2.50 -12.28
N ASN A 90 -0.30 1.45 -12.88
CA ASN A 90 -0.01 0.20 -12.21
C ASN A 90 1.00 0.38 -11.07
N GLU A 91 2.06 1.18 -11.25
CA GLU A 91 3.02 1.47 -10.17
C GLU A 91 2.37 2.17 -8.97
N PHE A 92 1.40 3.06 -9.21
CA PHE A 92 0.68 3.79 -8.16
C PHE A 92 -0.57 3.08 -7.63
N ASN A 93 -0.86 1.87 -8.10
CA ASN A 93 -2.06 1.10 -7.82
C ASN A 93 -3.35 1.90 -8.14
N ASP A 94 -3.33 2.68 -9.23
CA ASP A 94 -4.49 3.39 -9.76
C ASP A 94 -5.13 2.60 -10.92
N PHE A 95 -5.71 1.46 -10.58
CA PHE A 95 -6.15 0.47 -11.57
C PHE A 95 -7.37 0.90 -12.38
N GLU A 96 -8.19 1.84 -11.88
CA GLU A 96 -9.31 2.40 -12.66
C GLU A 96 -8.81 3.24 -13.83
N SER A 97 -7.88 4.17 -13.57
CA SER A 97 -7.21 4.94 -14.61
C SER A 97 -6.40 4.03 -15.54
N GLY A 98 -5.68 3.06 -14.96
CA GLY A 98 -4.91 2.06 -15.69
C GLY A 98 -5.76 1.31 -16.71
N LYS A 99 -6.94 0.83 -16.29
CA LYS A 99 -7.90 0.13 -17.16
C LYS A 99 -8.30 0.99 -18.35
N ALA A 100 -8.70 2.25 -18.13
CA ALA A 100 -9.09 3.17 -19.21
C ALA A 100 -7.96 3.40 -20.23
N LEU A 101 -6.74 3.64 -19.74
CA LEU A 101 -5.56 3.80 -20.59
C LEU A 101 -5.26 2.53 -21.39
N THR A 102 -5.32 1.37 -20.76
CA THR A 102 -5.01 0.09 -21.41
C THR A 102 -6.08 -0.37 -22.41
N LEU A 103 -7.35 -0.02 -22.22
CA LEU A 103 -8.39 -0.23 -23.23
C LEU A 103 -8.08 0.53 -24.52
N GLU A 104 -7.57 1.76 -24.40
CA GLU A 104 -7.14 2.56 -25.55
C GLU A 104 -5.87 2.01 -26.21
N LEU A 105 -4.95 1.41 -25.44
CA LEU A 105 -3.78 0.72 -26.02
C LEU A 105 -4.21 -0.48 -26.86
N VAL A 106 -5.15 -1.28 -26.35
CA VAL A 106 -5.69 -2.44 -27.07
C VAL A 106 -6.49 -2.00 -28.29
N SER A 107 -7.26 -0.91 -28.22
CA SER A 107 -8.02 -0.39 -29.38
C SER A 107 -7.11 0.01 -30.54
N ARG A 108 -5.96 0.64 -30.24
CA ARG A 108 -4.99 1.09 -31.24
C ARG A 108 -4.08 -0.02 -31.77
N LYS A 109 -3.64 -0.92 -30.89
CA LYS A 109 -2.78 -2.06 -31.25
C LYS A 109 -3.32 -3.35 -30.63
N PRO A 110 -4.35 -3.97 -31.24
CA PRO A 110 -4.95 -5.21 -30.73
C PRO A 110 -4.01 -6.42 -30.72
N GLN A 111 -2.86 -6.33 -31.38
CA GLN A 111 -1.86 -7.40 -31.43
C GLN A 111 -0.76 -7.24 -30.38
N SER A 112 -0.87 -6.27 -29.44
CA SER A 112 0.14 -6.02 -28.40
C SER A 112 -0.08 -6.92 -27.17
N SER A 113 0.80 -7.90 -26.97
CA SER A 113 0.84 -8.76 -25.77
C SER A 113 0.90 -7.92 -24.50
N LYS A 114 1.80 -6.92 -24.45
CA LYS A 114 1.95 -5.95 -23.37
C LYS A 114 0.65 -5.21 -23.03
N ALA A 115 -0.08 -4.71 -24.04
CA ALA A 115 -1.33 -3.99 -23.81
C ALA A 115 -2.40 -4.89 -23.16
N HIS A 116 -2.52 -6.13 -23.65
CA HIS A 116 -3.42 -7.13 -23.08
C HIS A 116 -3.02 -7.53 -21.65
N PHE A 117 -1.72 -7.71 -21.39
CA PHE A 117 -1.22 -7.98 -20.03
C PHE A 117 -1.55 -6.83 -19.06
N LEU A 118 -1.25 -5.59 -19.44
CA LEU A 118 -1.53 -4.42 -18.60
C LEU A 118 -3.03 -4.25 -18.35
N LEU A 119 -3.87 -4.51 -19.35
CA LEU A 119 -5.33 -4.48 -19.22
C LEU A 119 -5.82 -5.57 -18.26
N GLY A 120 -5.37 -6.81 -18.44
CA GLY A 120 -5.71 -7.91 -17.54
C GLY A 120 -5.32 -7.62 -16.09
N LYS A 121 -4.12 -7.06 -15.87
CA LYS A 121 -3.64 -6.65 -14.55
C LYS A 121 -4.50 -5.53 -13.95
N ALA A 122 -4.89 -4.53 -14.74
CA ALA A 122 -5.75 -3.45 -14.26
C ALA A 122 -7.15 -3.97 -13.91
N MET A 123 -7.74 -4.86 -14.72
CA MET A 123 -9.05 -5.48 -14.46
C MET A 123 -9.03 -6.39 -13.22
N TYR A 124 -7.95 -7.15 -13.02
CA TYR A 124 -7.81 -8.01 -11.86
C TYR A 124 -7.74 -7.21 -10.55
N ASN A 125 -7.05 -6.07 -10.54
CA ASN A 125 -6.89 -5.26 -9.33
C ASN A 125 -7.92 -4.11 -9.17
N CYS A 126 -8.89 -3.96 -10.09
CA CYS A 126 -9.89 -2.90 -9.99
C CYS A 126 -10.93 -3.19 -8.90
N ILE A 127 -11.62 -2.15 -8.42
CA ILE A 127 -12.63 -2.31 -7.37
C ILE A 127 -13.77 -3.18 -7.91
N GLY A 128 -14.09 -4.26 -7.19
CA GLY A 128 -15.10 -5.24 -7.63
C GLY A 128 -14.57 -6.37 -8.53
N GLY A 129 -13.25 -6.48 -8.71
CA GLY A 129 -12.55 -7.66 -9.24
C GLY A 129 -13.17 -8.26 -10.50
N LYS A 130 -12.75 -7.80 -11.68
CA LYS A 130 -13.22 -8.35 -12.96
C LYS A 130 -12.39 -9.58 -13.36
N GLU A 131 -12.31 -10.58 -12.50
CA GLU A 131 -11.46 -11.76 -12.68
C GLU A 131 -11.70 -12.50 -14.00
N THR A 132 -12.97 -12.61 -14.42
CA THR A 132 -13.34 -13.28 -15.67
C THR A 132 -12.85 -12.52 -16.90
N GLU A 133 -12.97 -11.18 -16.92
CA GLU A 133 -12.45 -10.33 -17.99
C GLU A 133 -10.91 -10.34 -17.98
N ALA A 134 -10.30 -10.23 -16.80
CA ALA A 134 -8.85 -10.30 -16.65
C ALA A 134 -8.28 -11.61 -17.20
N LEU A 135 -8.92 -12.75 -16.89
CA LEU A 135 -8.53 -14.06 -17.40
C LEU A 135 -8.54 -14.11 -18.93
N VAL A 136 -9.53 -13.51 -19.59
CA VAL A 136 -9.60 -13.43 -21.06
C VAL A 136 -8.41 -12.63 -21.59
N GLU A 137 -8.10 -11.49 -20.99
CA GLU A 137 -7.01 -10.63 -21.44
C GLU A 137 -5.62 -11.27 -21.22
N PHE A 138 -5.41 -11.98 -20.11
CA PHE A 138 -4.17 -12.76 -19.92
C PHE A 138 -4.04 -13.90 -20.92
N LYS A 139 -5.12 -14.61 -21.25
CA LYS A 139 -5.08 -15.66 -22.29
C LYS A 139 -4.80 -15.07 -23.67
N LYS A 140 -5.36 -13.89 -24.00
CA LYS A 140 -5.02 -13.16 -25.22
C LYS A 140 -3.54 -12.79 -25.25
N CYS A 141 -2.99 -12.27 -24.16
CA CYS A 141 -1.55 -11.99 -24.04
C CYS A 141 -0.70 -13.23 -24.40
N LEU A 142 -1.06 -14.41 -23.91
CA LEU A 142 -0.34 -15.66 -24.20
C LEU A 142 -0.49 -16.15 -25.66
N SER A 143 -1.59 -15.80 -26.32
CA SER A 143 -1.83 -16.17 -27.73
C SER A 143 -1.09 -15.27 -28.72
N LEU A 144 -0.60 -14.11 -28.27
CA LEU A 144 0.06 -13.12 -29.09
C LEU A 144 1.58 -13.26 -28.97
N THR A 145 2.28 -13.21 -30.11
CA THR A 145 3.74 -13.37 -30.20
C THR A 145 4.49 -12.04 -30.32
N SER A 146 3.88 -10.92 -29.92
CA SER A 146 4.47 -9.58 -30.04
C SER A 146 5.32 -9.16 -28.83
N GLU A 147 6.13 -8.12 -29.05
CA GLU A 147 7.24 -7.62 -28.22
C GLU A 147 7.02 -7.65 -26.69
N GLY A 148 7.98 -8.29 -26.00
CA GLY A 148 8.15 -8.29 -24.54
C GLY A 148 7.89 -9.65 -23.89
N ASP A 149 8.67 -9.96 -22.85
CA ASP A 149 8.61 -11.21 -22.07
C ASP A 149 7.50 -11.14 -21.00
N TYR A 150 6.23 -10.95 -21.40
CA TYR A 150 5.10 -10.85 -20.46
C TYR A 150 4.37 -12.18 -20.22
N GLN A 151 4.79 -13.25 -20.89
CA GLN A 151 4.13 -14.55 -20.82
C GLN A 151 4.30 -15.17 -19.44
N ALA A 152 5.46 -14.99 -18.81
CA ALA A 152 5.72 -15.47 -17.46
C ALA A 152 4.76 -14.81 -16.45
N GLU A 153 4.67 -13.48 -16.45
CA GLU A 153 3.80 -12.74 -15.54
C GLU A 153 2.32 -13.00 -15.83
N ALA A 154 1.93 -13.10 -17.11
CA ALA A 154 0.55 -13.45 -17.48
C ALA A 154 0.17 -14.84 -16.94
N CYS A 155 1.09 -15.81 -16.99
CA CYS A 155 0.89 -17.11 -16.36
C CYS A 155 0.81 -17.01 -14.82
N GLU A 156 1.62 -16.17 -14.17
CA GLU A 156 1.52 -15.92 -12.72
C GLU A 156 0.13 -15.38 -12.35
N TYR A 157 -0.39 -14.39 -13.09
CA TYR A 157 -1.72 -13.82 -12.83
C TYR A 157 -2.85 -14.81 -13.10
N LEU A 158 -2.74 -15.64 -14.15
CA LEU A 158 -3.69 -16.73 -14.37
C LEU A 158 -3.70 -17.67 -13.17
N ALA A 159 -2.53 -18.09 -12.69
CA ALA A 159 -2.44 -18.94 -11.51
C ALA A 159 -3.10 -18.31 -10.27
N ARG A 160 -2.97 -17.00 -10.07
CA ARG A 160 -3.63 -16.28 -8.96
C ARG A 160 -5.16 -16.35 -9.05
N ILE A 161 -5.71 -16.15 -10.25
CA ILE A 161 -7.15 -16.26 -10.48
C ILE A 161 -7.65 -17.69 -10.19
N TYR A 162 -6.92 -18.70 -10.65
CA TYR A 162 -7.27 -20.10 -10.37
C TYR A 162 -7.14 -20.44 -8.87
N TYR A 163 -6.12 -19.89 -8.19
CA TYR A 163 -5.97 -20.03 -6.73
C TYR A 163 -7.13 -19.41 -5.95
N GLU A 164 -7.59 -18.21 -6.31
CA GLU A 164 -8.74 -17.54 -5.70
C GLU A 164 -10.04 -18.36 -5.86
N ARG A 165 -10.15 -19.09 -6.98
CA ARG A 165 -11.23 -20.06 -7.24
C ARG A 165 -11.06 -21.40 -6.52
N SER A 166 -10.00 -21.57 -5.73
CA SER A 166 -9.61 -22.84 -5.09
C SER A 166 -9.26 -23.97 -6.07
N GLU A 167 -8.99 -23.64 -7.33
CA GLU A 167 -8.54 -24.56 -8.39
C GLU A 167 -7.00 -24.69 -8.33
N LEU A 168 -6.51 -25.37 -7.28
CA LEU A 168 -5.08 -25.38 -6.94
C LEU A 168 -4.20 -26.11 -7.98
N ASP A 169 -4.72 -27.15 -8.63
CA ASP A 169 -3.94 -27.93 -9.61
C ASP A 169 -3.77 -27.18 -10.93
N GLU A 170 -4.81 -26.47 -11.37
CA GLU A 170 -4.77 -25.54 -12.49
C GLU A 170 -3.81 -24.39 -12.21
N ALA A 171 -3.85 -23.82 -11.00
CA ALA A 171 -2.92 -22.78 -10.59
C ALA A 171 -1.46 -23.26 -10.67
N LEU A 172 -1.15 -24.47 -10.19
CA LEU A 172 0.19 -25.05 -10.29
C LEU A 172 0.65 -25.26 -11.73
N GLN A 173 -0.24 -25.72 -12.62
CA GLN A 173 0.07 -25.87 -14.05
C GLN A 173 0.43 -24.54 -14.70
N TRP A 174 -0.28 -23.46 -14.35
CA TRP A 174 0.06 -22.12 -14.85
C TRP A 174 1.39 -21.61 -14.28
N LEU A 175 1.71 -21.90 -13.02
CA LEU A 175 3.01 -21.55 -12.44
C LEU A 175 4.16 -22.33 -13.07
N GLU A 176 3.95 -23.60 -13.42
CA GLU A 176 4.94 -24.37 -14.18
C GLU A 176 5.19 -23.76 -15.57
N LYS A 177 4.13 -23.37 -16.28
CA LYS A 177 4.28 -22.63 -17.54
C LYS A 177 5.03 -21.32 -17.36
N SER A 178 4.75 -20.59 -16.28
CA SER A 178 5.46 -19.35 -15.95
C SER A 178 6.96 -19.58 -15.77
N VAL A 179 7.35 -20.62 -15.00
CA VAL A 179 8.77 -21.02 -14.83
C VAL A 179 9.42 -21.41 -16.16
N ASN A 180 8.68 -22.03 -17.09
CA ASN A 180 9.22 -22.38 -18.40
C ASN A 180 9.47 -21.15 -19.29
N TYR A 181 8.70 -20.08 -19.13
CA TYR A 181 8.93 -18.80 -19.81
C TYR A 181 10.08 -18.02 -19.18
N ASP A 182 10.09 -17.90 -17.85
CA ASP A 182 11.14 -17.23 -17.10
C ASP A 182 11.52 -18.04 -15.84
N PRO A 183 12.64 -18.80 -15.89
CA PRO A 183 13.15 -19.56 -14.76
C PRO A 183 13.69 -18.68 -13.62
N GLU A 184 13.91 -17.39 -13.83
CA GLU A 184 14.39 -16.44 -12.82
C GLU A 184 13.26 -15.64 -12.17
N HIS A 185 12.00 -15.90 -12.54
CA HIS A 185 10.83 -15.22 -12.01
C HIS A 185 10.54 -15.57 -10.53
N VAL A 186 11.18 -14.84 -9.60
CA VAL A 186 11.15 -15.13 -8.15
C VAL A 186 9.73 -15.22 -7.56
N SER A 187 8.79 -14.37 -7.99
CA SER A 187 7.43 -14.35 -7.44
C SER A 187 6.66 -15.63 -7.70
N VAL A 188 6.96 -16.34 -8.80
CA VAL A 188 6.32 -17.60 -9.19
C VAL A 188 6.70 -18.72 -8.25
N TYR A 189 7.98 -18.89 -7.95
CA TYR A 189 8.43 -19.89 -6.96
C TYR A 189 7.81 -19.62 -5.60
N ARG A 190 7.79 -18.35 -5.16
CA ARG A 190 7.13 -17.98 -3.90
C ARG A 190 5.65 -18.38 -3.90
N PHE A 191 4.93 -18.09 -4.98
CA PHE A 191 3.50 -18.38 -5.03
C PHE A 191 3.23 -19.89 -5.15
N ARG A 192 4.05 -20.62 -5.90
CA ARG A 192 4.01 -22.08 -5.99
C ARG A 192 4.29 -22.74 -4.65
N ALA A 193 5.24 -22.21 -3.88
CA ALA A 193 5.54 -22.65 -2.52
C ALA A 193 4.34 -22.49 -1.57
N VAL A 194 3.60 -21.38 -1.66
CA VAL A 194 2.37 -21.16 -0.88
C VAL A 194 1.33 -22.22 -1.21
N ILE A 195 1.09 -22.49 -2.50
CA ILE A 195 0.13 -23.52 -2.92
C ILE A 195 0.58 -24.92 -2.46
N TYR A 196 1.87 -25.24 -2.57
CA TYR A 196 2.41 -26.49 -2.04
C TYR A 196 2.24 -26.60 -0.53
N SER A 197 2.41 -25.51 0.22
CA SER A 197 2.14 -25.46 1.66
C SER A 197 0.67 -25.74 1.98
N ASP A 198 -0.26 -25.14 1.24
CA ASP A 198 -1.70 -25.36 1.40
C ASP A 198 -2.09 -26.83 1.11
N LYS A 199 -1.45 -27.43 0.10
CA LYS A 199 -1.57 -28.87 -0.21
C LYS A 199 -0.76 -29.78 0.72
N LYS A 200 -0.08 -29.24 1.74
CA LYS A 200 0.80 -29.95 2.69
C LYS A 200 1.98 -30.70 2.04
N LEU A 201 2.39 -30.28 0.85
CA LEU A 201 3.55 -30.78 0.13
C LEU A 201 4.80 -30.00 0.57
N TYR A 202 5.18 -30.17 1.85
CA TYR A 202 6.16 -29.31 2.51
C TYR A 202 7.56 -29.35 1.89
N ASP A 203 8.02 -30.51 1.40
CA ASP A 203 9.33 -30.62 0.76
C ASP A 203 9.41 -29.79 -0.53
N LYS A 204 8.32 -29.76 -1.32
CA LYS A 204 8.24 -28.95 -2.54
C LYS A 204 8.14 -27.47 -2.22
N ALA A 205 7.37 -27.11 -1.19
CA ALA A 205 7.28 -25.72 -0.73
C ALA A 205 8.64 -25.21 -0.25
N GLU A 206 9.38 -26.00 0.53
CA GLU A 206 10.71 -25.67 1.02
C GLU A 206 11.71 -25.50 -0.14
N ALA A 207 11.68 -26.40 -1.14
CA ALA A 207 12.51 -26.28 -2.34
C ALA A 207 12.26 -24.98 -3.11
N ASP A 208 10.99 -24.58 -3.29
CA ASP A 208 10.65 -23.34 -3.98
C ASP A 208 11.02 -22.08 -3.18
N PHE A 209 10.86 -22.09 -1.85
CA PHE A 209 11.35 -21.00 -1.02
C PHE A 209 12.87 -20.89 -1.05
N ASN A 210 13.59 -22.02 -1.09
CA ASN A 210 15.04 -22.03 -1.27
C ASN A 210 15.42 -21.43 -2.62
N LYS A 211 14.70 -21.77 -3.69
CA LYS A 211 14.92 -21.18 -5.02
C LYS A 211 14.73 -19.67 -5.03
N CYS A 212 13.74 -19.15 -4.28
CA CYS A 212 13.56 -17.69 -4.13
C CYS A 212 14.76 -17.00 -3.49
N ILE A 213 15.46 -17.69 -2.58
CA ILE A 213 16.65 -17.18 -1.90
C ILE A 213 17.89 -17.31 -2.79
N GLU A 214 18.01 -18.40 -3.55
CA GLU A 214 19.09 -18.57 -4.54
C GLU A 214 19.06 -17.45 -5.59
N LEU A 215 17.88 -17.13 -6.13
CA LEU A 215 17.69 -16.10 -7.14
C LEU A 215 17.85 -14.67 -6.56
N ASN A 216 17.51 -14.47 -5.28
CA ASN A 216 17.70 -13.18 -4.61
C ASN A 216 18.23 -13.36 -3.17
N PRO A 217 19.55 -13.56 -2.99
CA PRO A 217 20.14 -13.85 -1.68
C PRO A 217 20.09 -12.70 -0.67
N ARG A 218 19.81 -11.47 -1.13
CA ARG A 218 19.61 -10.29 -0.28
C ARG A 218 18.14 -9.91 -0.15
N GLY A 219 17.24 -10.66 -0.79
CA GLY A 219 15.81 -10.41 -0.79
C GLY A 219 15.19 -10.72 0.56
N MET A 220 14.95 -9.68 1.36
CA MET A 220 14.28 -9.79 2.66
C MET A 220 12.93 -10.51 2.58
N MET A 221 12.17 -10.30 1.50
CA MET A 221 10.89 -10.97 1.33
C MET A 221 11.02 -12.49 1.19
N SER A 222 12.08 -13.01 0.56
CA SER A 222 12.26 -14.46 0.38
C SER A 222 12.45 -15.15 1.73
N TYR A 223 13.35 -14.63 2.57
CA TYR A 223 13.53 -15.12 3.95
C TYR A 223 12.29 -14.94 4.81
N TYR A 224 11.60 -13.80 4.72
CA TYR A 224 10.37 -13.57 5.48
C TYR A 224 9.28 -14.60 5.13
N ASN A 225 9.06 -14.87 3.84
CA ASN A 225 8.04 -15.84 3.43
C ASN A 225 8.41 -17.28 3.85
N ARG A 226 9.70 -17.66 3.75
CA ARG A 226 10.16 -18.97 4.23
C ARG A 226 10.06 -19.09 5.76
N ALA A 227 10.31 -18.02 6.51
CA ALA A 227 10.09 -17.99 7.95
C ALA A 227 8.61 -18.22 8.31
N LYS A 228 7.69 -17.57 7.60
CA LYS A 228 6.24 -17.78 7.77
C LYS A 228 5.82 -19.22 7.46
N PHE A 229 6.41 -19.81 6.43
CA PHE A 229 6.21 -21.21 6.09
C PHE A 229 6.74 -22.14 7.20
N TYR A 230 7.96 -21.92 7.67
CA TYR A 230 8.51 -22.70 8.78
C TYR A 230 7.69 -22.57 10.06
N GLU A 231 7.15 -21.38 10.36
CA GLU A 231 6.20 -21.19 11.47
C GLU A 231 4.92 -22.03 11.27
N SER A 232 4.36 -22.07 10.06
CA SER A 232 3.10 -22.80 9.79
C SER A 232 3.25 -24.32 9.93
N ILE A 233 4.45 -24.85 9.71
CA ILE A 233 4.77 -26.28 9.88
C ILE A 233 5.46 -26.60 11.21
N GLY A 234 5.61 -25.64 12.12
CA GLY A 234 6.19 -25.82 13.45
C GLY A 234 7.72 -25.90 13.52
N LYS A 235 8.44 -25.62 12.42
CA LYS A 235 9.90 -25.51 12.36
C LYS A 235 10.37 -24.16 12.93
N ASN A 236 10.12 -23.95 14.23
CA ASN A 236 10.30 -22.65 14.88
C ASN A 236 11.75 -22.16 14.91
N LYS A 237 12.74 -23.06 14.97
CA LYS A 237 14.16 -22.66 15.00
C LYS A 237 14.62 -22.11 13.65
N GLU A 238 14.19 -22.75 12.58
CA GLU A 238 14.45 -22.37 11.20
C GLU A 238 13.74 -21.06 10.84
N ALA A 239 12.48 -20.90 11.27
CA ALA A 239 11.75 -19.65 11.14
C ALA A 239 12.47 -18.48 11.83
N LEU A 240 13.00 -18.70 13.04
CA LEU A 240 13.74 -17.69 13.78
C LEU A 240 15.04 -17.28 13.06
N ALA A 241 15.78 -18.26 12.54
CA ALA A 241 17.00 -18.01 11.78
C ALA A 241 16.73 -17.16 10.53
N ASP A 242 15.61 -17.40 9.84
CA ASP A 242 15.22 -16.60 8.67
C ASP A 242 14.79 -15.19 9.06
N TYR A 243 14.06 -14.99 10.15
CA TYR A 243 13.77 -13.64 10.66
C TYR A 243 15.05 -12.87 11.01
N ASP A 244 16.06 -13.53 11.58
CA ASP A 244 17.36 -12.91 11.85
C ASP A 244 18.08 -12.49 10.56
N LYS A 245 17.98 -13.29 9.49
CA LYS A 245 18.50 -12.91 8.17
C LYS A 245 17.80 -11.69 7.59
N VAL A 246 16.48 -11.59 7.73
CA VAL A 246 15.72 -10.41 7.29
C VAL A 246 16.20 -9.16 8.02
N ILE A 247 16.31 -9.22 9.36
CA ILE A 247 16.77 -8.10 10.18
C ILE A 247 18.20 -7.69 9.83
N ALA A 248 19.11 -8.66 9.65
CA ALA A 248 20.49 -8.39 9.29
C ALA A 248 20.63 -7.71 7.92
N ASN A 249 19.86 -8.16 6.91
CA ASN A 249 19.90 -7.61 5.56
C ASN A 249 19.27 -6.20 5.47
N GLY A 250 18.25 -5.91 6.28
CA GLY A 250 17.58 -4.61 6.29
C GLY A 250 18.47 -3.45 6.76
N ARG A 251 19.38 -3.72 7.71
CA ARG A 251 20.30 -2.72 8.29
C ARG A 251 21.30 -2.14 7.28
N SER A 252 21.54 -2.81 6.16
CA SER A 252 22.56 -2.41 5.18
C SER A 252 22.11 -1.35 4.16
N SER A 253 20.81 -1.02 4.08
CA SER A 253 20.25 -0.39 2.87
C SER A 253 20.10 1.14 2.90
N GLY A 254 20.32 1.83 4.03
CA GLY A 254 20.41 3.29 4.13
C GLY A 254 19.22 4.11 3.61
N LYS A 255 18.10 3.47 3.22
CA LYS A 255 16.86 4.12 2.74
C LYS A 255 15.78 4.02 3.81
N VAL A 256 15.38 5.20 4.29
CA VAL A 256 14.88 5.49 5.65
C VAL A 256 13.35 5.63 5.70
N SER A 257 12.57 4.74 5.08
CA SER A 257 11.11 4.80 5.34
C SER A 257 10.38 3.48 5.15
N LYS A 258 10.26 2.98 3.92
CA LYS A 258 9.49 1.74 3.67
C LYS A 258 10.12 0.47 4.23
N GLU A 259 11.44 0.47 4.45
CA GLU A 259 12.16 -0.69 4.95
C GLU A 259 12.18 -0.77 6.48
N GLU A 260 12.12 0.38 7.14
CA GLU A 260 12.08 0.47 8.60
C GLU A 260 10.74 -0.06 9.12
N ASP A 261 9.63 0.30 8.46
CA ASP A 261 8.30 -0.28 8.73
C ASP A 261 8.30 -1.81 8.56
N ARG A 262 8.98 -2.32 7.53
CA ARG A 262 9.12 -3.78 7.30
C ARG A 262 9.96 -4.45 8.39
N GLN A 263 11.03 -3.82 8.85
CA GLN A 263 11.85 -4.36 9.94
C GLN A 263 11.06 -4.41 11.25
N ALA A 264 10.30 -3.37 11.60
CA ALA A 264 9.45 -3.36 12.78
C ALA A 264 8.45 -4.54 12.75
N VAL A 265 7.83 -4.79 11.60
CA VAL A 265 6.94 -5.93 11.39
C VAL A 265 7.65 -7.28 11.63
N VAL A 266 8.88 -7.44 11.14
CA VAL A 266 9.66 -8.67 11.32
C VAL A 266 10.06 -8.87 12.78
N PHE A 267 10.51 -7.82 13.47
CA PHE A 267 10.81 -7.85 14.90
C PHE A 267 9.58 -8.29 15.72
N LYS A 268 8.38 -7.81 15.36
CA LYS A 268 7.13 -8.26 15.97
C LYS A 268 6.86 -9.75 15.75
N TYR A 269 7.00 -10.25 14.51
CA TYR A 269 6.79 -11.68 14.25
C TYR A 269 7.81 -12.55 14.98
N LYS A 270 9.08 -12.11 15.05
CA LYS A 270 10.12 -12.74 15.85
C LYS A 270 9.73 -12.78 17.34
N ALA A 271 9.26 -11.67 17.91
CA ALA A 271 8.82 -11.62 19.30
C ALA A 271 7.68 -12.62 19.59
N LYS A 272 6.66 -12.67 18.72
CA LYS A 272 5.55 -13.62 18.85
C LYS A 272 6.03 -15.07 18.78
N LEU A 273 6.97 -15.38 17.90
CA LEU A 273 7.54 -16.73 17.78
C LEU A 273 8.36 -17.10 19.02
N LEU A 274 9.19 -16.19 19.54
CA LEU A 274 9.97 -16.40 20.76
C LEU A 274 9.08 -16.60 21.98
N SER A 275 7.99 -15.84 22.10
CA SER A 275 6.96 -16.04 23.12
C SER A 275 6.34 -17.44 23.05
N LYS A 276 5.92 -17.90 21.87
CA LYS A 276 5.44 -19.29 21.67
C LYS A 276 6.46 -20.35 22.07
N MET A 277 7.75 -20.04 21.97
CA MET A 277 8.86 -20.90 22.38
C MET A 277 9.21 -20.79 23.88
N GLY A 278 8.53 -19.91 24.64
CA GLY A 278 8.82 -19.65 26.05
C GLY A 278 10.07 -18.79 26.31
N ARG A 279 10.64 -18.18 25.27
CA ARG A 279 11.84 -17.31 25.35
C ARG A 279 11.41 -15.87 25.57
N LEU A 280 10.82 -15.59 26.74
CA LEU A 280 10.07 -14.37 27.02
C LEU A 280 10.96 -13.12 27.02
N GLU A 281 12.16 -13.18 27.60
CA GLU A 281 13.08 -12.05 27.64
C GLU A 281 13.53 -11.64 26.23
N GLU A 282 13.89 -12.60 25.38
CA GLU A 282 14.26 -12.34 23.99
C GLU A 282 13.08 -11.84 23.15
N ALA A 283 11.86 -12.28 23.48
CA ALA A 283 10.65 -11.76 22.87
C ALA A 283 10.45 -10.28 23.23
N ILE A 284 10.66 -9.90 24.50
CA ILE A 284 10.60 -8.52 24.98
C ILE A 284 11.66 -7.64 24.29
N ASP A 285 12.88 -8.13 24.14
CA ASP A 285 13.94 -7.42 23.42
C ASP A 285 13.54 -7.17 21.95
N SER A 286 12.98 -8.21 21.32
CA SER A 286 12.56 -8.15 19.91
C SER A 286 11.41 -7.16 19.71
N ILE A 287 10.35 -7.19 20.52
CA ILE A 287 9.24 -6.24 20.40
C ILE A 287 9.65 -4.82 20.81
N SER A 288 10.59 -4.66 21.75
CA SER A 288 11.16 -3.36 22.10
C SER A 288 11.94 -2.74 20.93
N ALA A 289 12.65 -3.56 20.15
CA ALA A 289 13.26 -3.11 18.91
C ALA A 289 12.22 -2.68 17.86
N ALA A 290 11.09 -3.40 17.74
CA ALA A 290 9.98 -2.98 16.88
C ALA A 290 9.41 -1.61 17.27
N ILE A 291 9.14 -1.41 18.57
CA ILE A 291 8.64 -0.15 19.13
C ILE A 291 9.64 0.99 18.91
N ALA A 292 10.95 0.72 19.02
CA ALA A 292 11.97 1.73 18.79
C ALA A 292 12.00 2.24 17.34
N ILE A 293 11.69 1.37 16.38
CA ILE A 293 11.62 1.69 14.94
C ILE A 293 10.27 2.36 14.62
N SER A 294 9.16 1.72 14.99
CA SER A 294 7.80 2.16 14.72
C SER A 294 7.11 2.53 16.03
N LYS A 295 7.40 3.75 16.53
CA LYS A 295 6.97 4.25 17.86
C LYS A 295 5.45 4.39 18.08
N LEU A 296 4.60 4.06 17.10
CA LEU A 296 3.20 4.52 17.07
C LEU A 296 2.15 3.41 16.89
N LEU A 297 2.47 2.14 17.15
CA LEU A 297 1.49 1.05 17.06
C LEU A 297 1.03 0.61 18.47
N PRO A 298 -0.25 0.86 18.84
CA PRO A 298 -0.82 0.39 20.12
C PRO A 298 -0.66 -1.11 20.34
N GLU A 299 -0.71 -1.89 19.27
CA GLU A 299 -0.61 -3.36 19.31
C GLU A 299 0.76 -3.82 19.78
N ASP A 300 1.83 -3.09 19.46
CA ASP A 300 3.20 -3.49 19.80
C ASP A 300 3.47 -3.30 21.31
N TYR A 301 2.94 -2.21 21.90
CA TYR A 301 2.92 -2.02 23.35
C TYR A 301 2.06 -3.07 24.05
N THR A 302 0.90 -3.39 23.50
CA THR A 302 0.02 -4.44 24.04
C THR A 302 0.75 -5.78 24.11
N ILE A 303 1.43 -6.18 23.04
CA ILE A 303 2.24 -7.42 23.00
C ILE A 303 3.33 -7.41 24.07
N ARG A 304 4.07 -6.31 24.22
CA ARG A 304 5.13 -6.24 25.24
C ARG A 304 4.56 -6.27 26.67
N GLY A 305 3.43 -5.61 26.89
CA GLY A 305 2.70 -5.66 28.16
C GLY A 305 2.24 -7.07 28.53
N GLU A 306 1.75 -7.85 27.56
CA GLU A 306 1.39 -9.27 27.74
C GLU A 306 2.62 -10.11 28.13
N LEU A 307 3.77 -9.89 27.51
CA LEU A 307 5.02 -10.59 27.88
C LEU A 307 5.48 -10.23 29.30
N TYR A 308 5.36 -8.97 29.70
CA TYR A 308 5.63 -8.56 31.08
C TYR A 308 4.66 -9.18 32.09
N LEU A 309 3.38 -9.36 31.74
CA LEU A 309 2.43 -10.10 32.57
C LEU A 309 2.88 -11.54 32.80
N GLU A 310 3.31 -12.24 31.74
CA GLU A 310 3.81 -13.61 31.82
C GLU A 310 5.05 -13.72 32.72
N LEU A 311 5.95 -12.71 32.67
CA LEU A 311 7.10 -12.58 33.58
C LEU A 311 6.74 -12.07 34.99
N LYS A 312 5.46 -11.77 35.25
CA LYS A 312 4.96 -11.20 36.52
C LYS A 312 5.51 -9.81 36.84
N GLU A 313 6.00 -9.09 35.84
CA GLU A 313 6.45 -7.69 35.94
C GLU A 313 5.25 -6.74 35.75
N TYR A 314 4.29 -6.81 36.68
CA TYR A 314 2.97 -6.20 36.53
C TYR A 314 3.02 -4.67 36.35
N GLU A 315 3.95 -3.98 37.01
CA GLU A 315 4.10 -2.53 36.86
C GLU A 315 4.56 -2.12 35.46
N LYS A 316 5.48 -2.90 34.85
CA LYS A 316 5.91 -2.65 33.46
C LYS A 316 4.80 -2.96 32.48
N ALA A 317 4.05 -4.05 32.71
CA ALA A 317 2.88 -4.38 31.94
C ALA A 317 1.83 -3.25 31.95
N LEU A 318 1.52 -2.71 33.14
CA LEU A 318 0.62 -1.56 33.28
C LEU A 318 1.10 -0.34 32.49
N ALA A 319 2.40 -0.03 32.52
CA ALA A 319 2.96 1.09 31.78
C ALA A 319 2.74 0.94 30.26
N ASP A 320 3.00 -0.26 29.73
CA ASP A 320 2.79 -0.54 28.30
C ASP A 320 1.31 -0.53 27.90
N PHE A 321 0.42 -1.12 28.71
CA PHE A 321 -1.01 -1.04 28.41
C PHE A 321 -1.55 0.39 28.49
N ASN A 322 -1.06 1.21 29.42
CA ASN A 322 -1.41 2.63 29.46
C ASN A 322 -0.96 3.34 28.19
N GLN A 323 0.28 3.10 27.73
CA GLN A 323 0.78 3.69 26.51
C GLN A 323 -0.03 3.27 25.27
N ALA A 324 -0.41 1.99 25.18
CA ALA A 324 -1.28 1.50 24.10
C ALA A 324 -2.65 2.22 24.09
N LEU A 325 -3.26 2.37 25.26
CA LEU A 325 -4.56 3.01 25.43
C LEU A 325 -4.51 4.54 25.24
N GLU A 326 -3.38 5.19 25.53
CA GLU A 326 -3.16 6.60 25.20
C GLU A 326 -3.08 6.81 23.69
N LEU A 327 -2.42 5.89 22.97
CA LEU A 327 -2.28 5.96 21.51
C LEU A 327 -3.62 5.70 20.80
N SER A 328 -4.36 4.68 21.21
CA SER A 328 -5.68 4.40 20.66
C SER A 328 -6.59 3.70 21.67
N PRO A 329 -7.46 4.46 22.37
CA PRO A 329 -8.38 3.91 23.35
C PRO A 329 -9.38 2.91 22.75
N THR A 330 -9.69 3.00 21.46
CA THR A 330 -10.74 2.17 20.82
C THR A 330 -10.18 1.02 19.99
N MET A 331 -8.91 1.08 19.56
CA MET A 331 -8.32 0.05 18.69
C MET A 331 -7.64 -1.10 19.45
N ALA A 332 -7.42 -0.97 20.75
CA ALA A 332 -6.75 -1.98 21.56
C ALA A 332 -7.62 -2.48 22.73
N PRO A 333 -8.77 -3.13 22.48
CA PRO A 333 -9.56 -3.74 23.55
C PRO A 333 -8.77 -4.81 24.34
N GLU A 334 -7.77 -5.44 23.71
CA GLU A 334 -6.81 -6.35 24.36
C GLU A 334 -5.96 -5.63 25.42
N ALA A 335 -5.59 -4.36 25.21
CA ALA A 335 -4.83 -3.59 26.20
C ALA A 335 -5.63 -3.34 27.48
N TYR A 336 -6.95 -3.11 27.38
CA TYR A 336 -7.81 -3.05 28.57
C TYR A 336 -7.86 -4.38 29.31
N LEU A 337 -7.97 -5.51 28.59
CA LEU A 337 -8.00 -6.84 29.21
C LEU A 337 -6.66 -7.18 29.89
N GLY A 338 -5.54 -6.87 29.24
CA GLY A 338 -4.20 -7.02 29.81
C GLY A 338 -4.02 -6.16 31.05
N ARG A 339 -4.44 -4.88 30.99
CA ARG A 339 -4.38 -3.97 32.14
C ARG A 339 -5.25 -4.45 33.31
N ALA A 340 -6.44 -4.98 33.01
CA ALA A 340 -7.30 -5.58 34.01
C ALA A 340 -6.66 -6.79 34.70
N SER A 341 -5.98 -7.65 33.94
CA SER A 341 -5.22 -8.79 34.49
C SER A 341 -4.08 -8.32 35.40
N ALA A 342 -3.31 -7.31 34.98
CA ALA A 342 -2.27 -6.72 35.81
C ALA A 342 -2.84 -6.14 37.12
N TYR A 343 -3.96 -5.41 37.05
CA TYR A 343 -4.63 -4.89 38.24
C TYR A 343 -5.14 -5.97 39.19
N GLU A 344 -5.66 -7.08 38.65
CA GLU A 344 -6.11 -8.22 39.45
C GLU A 344 -4.95 -8.85 40.22
N HIS A 345 -3.79 -9.07 39.58
CA HIS A 345 -2.59 -9.56 40.25
C HIS A 345 -2.06 -8.61 41.34
N LEU A 346 -2.29 -7.31 41.20
CA LEU A 346 -1.95 -6.29 42.18
C LEU A 346 -3.05 -6.03 43.23
N GLY A 347 -4.14 -6.81 43.22
CA GLY A 347 -5.26 -6.67 44.16
C GLY A 347 -6.18 -5.46 43.92
N LYS A 348 -6.02 -4.75 42.80
CA LYS A 348 -6.81 -3.55 42.44
C LYS A 348 -8.11 -3.92 41.70
N LYS A 349 -8.97 -4.69 42.36
CA LYS A 349 -10.16 -5.33 41.75
C LYS A 349 -11.12 -4.35 41.07
N GLU A 350 -11.38 -3.18 41.66
CA GLU A 350 -12.28 -2.19 41.09
C GLU A 350 -11.80 -1.63 39.75
N LEU A 351 -10.49 -1.45 39.60
CA LEU A 351 -9.88 -0.99 38.35
C LEU A 351 -9.94 -2.08 37.28
N ALA A 352 -9.69 -3.34 37.67
CA ALA A 352 -9.81 -4.48 36.77
C ALA A 352 -11.24 -4.62 36.21
N ASP A 353 -12.26 -4.53 37.07
CA ASP A 353 -13.66 -4.64 36.64
C ASP A 353 -14.08 -3.48 35.72
N ARG A 354 -13.54 -2.28 35.93
CA ARG A 354 -13.75 -1.13 35.05
C ARG A 354 -13.18 -1.39 33.66
N ASP A 355 -11.94 -1.86 33.57
CA ASP A 355 -11.27 -2.13 32.30
C ASP A 355 -11.92 -3.28 31.53
N ARG A 356 -12.37 -4.35 32.21
CA ARG A 356 -13.14 -5.44 31.57
C ARG A 356 -14.45 -4.93 30.97
N LYS A 357 -15.17 -4.07 31.68
CA LYS A 357 -16.42 -3.45 31.18
C LYS A 357 -16.14 -2.59 29.95
N GLN A 358 -15.05 -1.83 29.96
CA GLN A 358 -14.65 -0.99 28.83
C GLN A 358 -14.25 -1.83 27.60
N ALA A 359 -13.49 -2.91 27.79
CA ALA A 359 -13.16 -3.84 26.71
C ALA A 359 -14.44 -4.46 26.10
N ALA A 360 -15.41 -4.83 26.94
CA ALA A 360 -16.68 -5.40 26.49
C ALA A 360 -17.53 -4.38 25.72
N SER A 361 -17.59 -3.12 26.16
CA SER A 361 -18.35 -2.07 25.47
C SER A 361 -17.78 -1.78 24.08
N ILE A 362 -16.45 -1.75 23.94
CA ILE A 362 -15.77 -1.57 22.65
C ILE A 362 -16.08 -2.74 21.71
N LYS A 363 -16.00 -3.99 22.19
CA LYS A 363 -16.30 -5.18 21.38
C LYS A 363 -17.77 -5.27 20.96
N ALA A 364 -18.68 -4.71 21.77
CA ALA A 364 -20.11 -4.69 21.49
C ALA A 364 -20.54 -3.53 20.58
N ALA A 365 -19.70 -2.51 20.40
CA ALA A 365 -19.98 -1.43 19.47
C ALA A 365 -19.96 -1.98 18.02
N PRO A 366 -20.94 -1.65 17.17
CA PRO A 366 -20.85 -1.99 15.75
C PRO A 366 -19.55 -1.39 15.23
N ALA A 367 -18.73 -2.18 14.56
CA ALA A 367 -17.43 -1.75 14.04
C ALA A 367 -17.63 -0.41 13.30
N GLU A 368 -17.18 0.69 13.90
CA GLU A 368 -17.21 1.97 13.21
C GLU A 368 -16.38 1.77 11.95
N LYS A 369 -17.04 1.87 10.79
CA LYS A 369 -16.34 1.91 9.51
C LYS A 369 -15.22 2.93 9.66
N PRO A 370 -13.96 2.59 9.32
CA PRO A 370 -12.86 3.54 9.43
C PRO A 370 -13.25 4.82 8.69
N ILE A 371 -13.01 5.97 9.33
CA ILE A 371 -13.34 7.33 8.86
C ILE A 371 -12.41 7.72 7.69
N TYR A 372 -12.39 6.92 6.63
CA TYR A 372 -11.79 7.21 5.34
C TYR A 372 -12.83 7.16 4.20
N GLU A 373 -14.12 6.96 4.49
CA GLU A 373 -15.19 7.38 3.58
C GLU A 373 -15.27 8.92 3.60
N ILE A 374 -14.34 9.58 2.89
CA ILE A 374 -14.57 10.94 2.40
C ILE A 374 -15.85 10.87 1.58
N LYS A 375 -16.88 11.56 2.07
CA LYS A 375 -18.21 11.65 1.50
C LYS A 375 -18.14 11.81 -0.02
N ARG A 376 -18.76 10.86 -0.71
CA ARG A 376 -19.28 11.03 -2.07
C ARG A 376 -20.41 12.05 -1.96
N ASP A 377 -20.27 13.18 -2.64
CA ASP A 377 -21.38 13.90 -3.26
C ASP A 377 -21.15 13.85 -4.77
#